data_AF-A0AA35CMU5-F1
#
_entry.id   AF-A0AA35CMU5-F1
#
_cell.length_a   1.000
_cell.length_b   1.000
_cell.length_c   1.000
_cell.angle_alpha   90.00
_cell.angle_beta   90.00
_cell.angle_gamma   90.00
#
_symmetry.space_group_name_H-M   'P 1'
#
loop_
_entity.id
_entity.type
_entity.pdbx_description
1 polymer ?
#
loop_
_entity_poly.entity_id
_entity_poly.type
_entity_poly.pdbx_seq_one_letter_code
_entity_poly.pdbx_strand_id
1 'polypeptide(L)'
;MVPARPPGTVGPDLTGITARRGRYAPGRLVTPEYEPVAWEPDWGDEAGSGVAHILCPGAVEVRFQRPAGSDRFQIAVRSRLEAAEGTEWIVLVPASRFGLLKLPAGFSVEQSVHGAVYRLDGPRTLRLLAVQPLGLPALNLEVQFGE
;
A
#
# COMPACT_ATOMS: atom_id res chain seq x y z
N MET A 1 20.05 -11.86 -10.18
CA MET A 1 19.60 -12.34 -11.51
C MET A 1 18.09 -12.48 -11.42
N VAL A 2 17.32 -11.58 -12.02
CA VAL A 2 15.85 -11.60 -11.91
C VAL A 2 15.33 -12.68 -12.86
N PRO A 3 14.57 -13.69 -12.40
CA PRO A 3 14.04 -14.72 -13.29
C PRO A 3 13.14 -14.08 -14.36
N ALA A 4 13.29 -14.56 -15.60
CA ALA A 4 12.49 -14.09 -16.72
C ALA A 4 11.01 -14.49 -16.55
N ARG A 5 10.10 -13.58 -16.89
CA ARG A 5 8.64 -13.78 -16.90
C ARG A 5 8.26 -15.05 -17.67
N PRO A 6 7.51 -16.00 -17.07
CA PRO A 6 6.89 -17.05 -17.84
C PRO A 6 5.96 -16.42 -18.90
N PRO A 7 6.05 -16.81 -20.18
CA PRO A 7 5.13 -16.32 -21.19
C PRO A 7 3.69 -16.69 -20.80
N GLY A 8 2.80 -15.69 -20.75
CA GLY A 8 1.38 -15.87 -20.41
C GLY A 8 0.94 -15.42 -19.01
N THR A 9 1.85 -15.03 -18.12
CA THR A 9 1.47 -14.54 -16.78
C THR A 9 0.86 -13.13 -16.88
N VAL A 10 -0.35 -12.92 -16.38
CA VAL A 10 -1.05 -11.63 -16.34
C VAL A 10 -0.76 -10.94 -15.00
N GLY A 11 -0.24 -9.71 -15.03
CA GLY A 11 -0.10 -8.90 -13.81
C GLY A 11 -1.46 -8.37 -13.34
N PRO A 12 -1.59 -7.89 -12.09
CA PRO A 12 -2.87 -7.36 -11.63
C PRO A 12 -3.30 -6.17 -12.50
N ASP A 13 -4.59 -6.06 -12.79
CA ASP A 13 -5.17 -4.87 -13.40
C ASP A 13 -5.19 -3.73 -12.37
N LEU A 14 -4.16 -2.90 -12.41
CA LEU A 14 -4.02 -1.73 -11.54
C LEU A 14 -4.66 -0.46 -12.13
N THR A 15 -5.52 -0.59 -13.14
CA THR A 15 -6.15 0.56 -13.79
C THR A 15 -6.91 1.42 -12.77
N GLY A 16 -6.55 2.69 -12.69
CA GLY A 16 -7.17 3.67 -11.77
C GLY A 16 -6.58 3.69 -10.36
N ILE A 17 -5.66 2.78 -10.04
CA ILE A 17 -4.91 2.78 -8.77
C ILE A 17 -3.63 3.58 -8.96
N THR A 18 -3.34 4.49 -8.03
CA THR A 18 -2.13 5.30 -8.08
C THR A 18 -1.39 5.23 -6.76
N ALA A 19 -0.09 4.99 -6.81
CA ALA A 19 0.81 5.08 -5.66
C ALA A 19 1.70 6.32 -5.80
N ARG A 20 1.91 7.04 -4.69
CA ARG A 20 2.79 8.19 -4.63
C ARG A 20 3.58 8.21 -3.33
N ARG A 21 4.70 8.92 -3.28
CA ARG A 21 5.57 9.05 -2.11
C ARG A 21 5.96 10.51 -1.90
N GLY A 22 6.04 10.94 -0.66
CA GLY A 22 6.48 12.29 -0.29
C GLY A 22 7.12 12.31 1.09
N ARG A 23 7.82 13.41 1.42
CA ARG A 23 8.28 13.64 2.80
C ARG A 23 7.22 14.39 3.57
N TYR A 24 6.98 13.99 4.81
CA TYR A 24 5.99 14.59 5.68
C TYR A 24 6.61 15.00 7.02
N ALA A 25 5.98 15.96 7.67
CA ALA A 25 6.22 16.33 9.06
C ALA A 25 4.86 16.32 9.78
N PRO A 26 4.82 16.39 11.12
CA PRO A 26 3.56 16.50 11.85
C PRO A 26 2.65 17.60 11.26
N GLY A 27 1.48 17.21 10.76
CA GLY A 27 0.46 18.11 10.23
C GLY A 27 0.72 18.71 8.85
N ARG A 28 1.81 18.39 8.15
CA ARG A 28 2.08 18.94 6.80
C ARG A 28 2.90 18.01 5.90
N LEU A 29 2.74 18.20 4.59
CA LEU A 29 3.69 17.69 3.60
C LEU A 29 4.92 18.61 3.55
N VAL A 30 6.11 18.02 3.51
CA VAL A 30 7.40 18.73 3.39
C VAL A 30 7.86 18.77 1.94
N THR A 31 7.62 17.71 1.17
CA THR A 31 7.88 17.77 -0.28
C THR A 31 6.93 18.75 -0.95
N PRO A 32 7.37 19.42 -2.04
CA PRO A 32 6.51 20.35 -2.77
C PRO A 32 5.28 19.64 -3.36
N GLU A 33 5.42 18.37 -3.71
CA GLU A 33 4.34 17.48 -4.13
C GLU A 33 4.72 16.01 -3.86
N TYR A 34 3.76 15.09 -4.03
CA TYR A 34 4.05 13.66 -3.96
C TYR A 34 4.55 13.16 -5.33
N GLU A 35 5.65 12.42 -5.31
CA GLU A 35 6.24 11.78 -6.48
C GLU A 35 5.50 10.47 -6.81
N PRO A 36 5.18 10.16 -8.07
CA PRO A 36 4.62 8.86 -8.45
C PRO A 36 5.56 7.69 -8.09
N VAL A 37 4.99 6.59 -7.61
CA VAL A 37 5.70 5.33 -7.36
C VAL A 37 5.15 4.26 -8.28
N ALA A 38 6.03 3.58 -9.00
CA ALA A 38 5.66 2.44 -9.83
C ALA A 38 5.45 1.20 -8.95
N TRP A 39 4.45 0.40 -9.29
CA TRP A 39 4.28 -0.92 -8.70
C TRP A 39 5.31 -1.89 -9.28
N GLU A 40 6.01 -2.60 -8.42
CA GLU A 40 6.97 -3.63 -8.79
C GLU A 40 6.26 -4.98 -8.88
N PRO A 41 6.35 -5.73 -9.99
CA PRO A 41 5.72 -7.05 -10.08
C PRO A 41 6.43 -8.05 -9.16
N ASP A 42 5.68 -8.78 -8.32
CA ASP A 42 6.23 -9.79 -7.38
C ASP A 42 6.11 -11.24 -7.90
N TRP A 43 5.33 -11.44 -8.97
CA TRP A 43 4.88 -12.73 -9.52
C TRP A 43 3.79 -13.43 -8.70
N GLY A 44 2.87 -14.07 -9.43
CA GLY A 44 1.70 -14.77 -8.90
C GLY A 44 2.04 -16.14 -8.34
N ASP A 45 1.24 -16.59 -7.38
CA ASP A 45 1.26 -17.97 -6.90
C ASP A 45 0.94 -18.97 -8.04
N GLU A 46 1.22 -20.26 -7.84
CA GLU A 46 0.87 -21.33 -8.79
C GLU A 46 -0.65 -21.39 -9.08
N ALA A 47 -1.47 -20.69 -8.28
CA ALA A 47 -2.91 -20.52 -8.48
C ALA A 47 -3.27 -19.43 -9.51
N GLY A 48 -2.28 -18.69 -10.02
CA GLY A 48 -2.40 -17.79 -11.16
C GLY A 48 -2.73 -16.33 -10.81
N SER A 49 -2.74 -15.93 -9.53
CA SER A 49 -3.11 -14.55 -9.16
C SER A 49 -2.14 -13.50 -9.70
N GLY A 50 -2.64 -12.34 -10.14
CA GLY A 50 -1.78 -11.20 -10.48
C GLY A 50 -1.33 -10.47 -9.21
N VAL A 51 -0.01 -10.31 -9.00
CA VAL A 51 0.55 -9.61 -7.83
C VAL A 51 1.53 -8.51 -8.25
N ALA A 52 1.39 -7.35 -7.62
CA ALA A 52 2.36 -6.26 -7.69
C ALA A 52 2.50 -5.60 -6.31
N HIS A 53 3.64 -5.00 -6.03
CA HIS A 53 3.94 -4.45 -4.71
C HIS A 53 4.64 -3.10 -4.75
N ILE A 54 4.68 -2.43 -3.59
CA ILE A 54 5.62 -1.34 -3.30
C ILE A 54 6.29 -1.63 -1.96
N LEU A 55 7.57 -1.28 -1.85
CA LEU A 55 8.31 -1.35 -0.59
C LEU A 55 8.25 0.00 0.14
N CYS A 56 7.97 -0.08 1.44
CA CYS A 56 7.90 1.05 2.36
C CYS A 56 8.89 0.81 3.52
N PRO A 57 10.17 1.21 3.37
CA PRO A 57 11.18 1.05 4.41
C PRO A 57 10.89 1.91 5.64
N GLY A 58 11.23 1.39 6.82
CA GLY A 58 11.13 2.14 8.07
C GLY A 58 9.71 2.53 8.49
N ALA A 59 8.70 1.85 7.93
CA ALA A 59 7.30 2.08 8.21
C ALA A 59 6.95 1.74 9.67
N VAL A 60 6.10 2.57 10.27
CA VAL A 60 5.60 2.43 11.65
C VAL A 60 4.09 2.56 11.74
N GLU A 61 3.44 3.14 10.72
CA GLU A 61 2.01 3.36 10.72
C GLU A 61 1.42 3.02 9.35
N VAL A 62 0.29 2.33 9.34
CA VAL A 62 -0.58 2.15 8.18
C VAL A 62 -1.92 2.77 8.52
N ARG A 63 -2.41 3.68 7.68
CA ARG A 63 -3.72 4.30 7.81
C ARG A 63 -4.59 3.88 6.65
N PHE A 64 -5.79 3.44 6.97
CA PHE A 64 -6.83 3.18 5.99
C PHE A 64 -8.01 4.10 6.24
N GLN A 65 -8.35 4.91 5.25
CA GLN A 65 -9.45 5.87 5.35
C GLN A 65 -10.21 5.99 4.03
N ARG A 66 -11.47 6.40 4.13
CA ARG A 66 -12.23 6.91 3.00
C ARG A 66 -12.54 8.39 3.25
N PRO A 67 -11.83 9.32 2.60
CA PRO A 67 -12.10 10.74 2.77
C PRO A 67 -13.57 11.07 2.47
N ALA A 68 -14.16 11.98 3.24
CA ALA A 68 -15.55 12.39 3.05
C ALA A 68 -15.76 12.95 1.64
N GLY A 69 -16.81 12.47 0.95
CA GLY A 69 -17.11 12.88 -0.43
C GLY A 69 -16.20 12.27 -1.50
N SER A 70 -15.24 11.40 -1.14
CA SER A 70 -14.37 10.73 -2.10
C SER A 70 -14.95 9.41 -2.63
N ASP A 71 -14.76 9.19 -3.93
CA ASP A 71 -14.97 7.93 -4.64
C ASP A 71 -13.76 6.99 -4.53
N ARG A 72 -12.77 7.33 -3.70
CA ARG A 72 -11.54 6.56 -3.50
C ARG A 72 -11.32 6.23 -2.03
N PHE A 73 -10.76 5.04 -1.80
CA PHE A 73 -10.12 4.68 -0.55
C PHE A 73 -8.65 5.13 -0.59
N GLN A 74 -8.13 5.51 0.56
CA GLN A 74 -6.74 5.90 0.74
C GLN A 74 -6.08 4.96 1.75
N ILE A 75 -4.96 4.37 1.33
CA ILE A 75 -4.01 3.71 2.23
C ILE A 75 -2.77 4.60 2.30
N ALA A 76 -2.41 5.04 3.50
CA ALA A 76 -1.18 5.76 3.75
C ALA A 76 -0.26 4.92 4.62
N VAL A 77 0.96 4.68 4.17
CA VAL A 77 2.02 4.06 4.98
C VAL A 77 3.00 5.16 5.37
N ARG A 78 3.34 5.27 6.64
CA ARG A 78 4.24 6.31 7.16
C ARG A 78 5.44 5.71 7.85
N SER A 79 6.61 6.24 7.54
CA SER A 79 7.83 5.94 8.28
C SER A 79 7.87 6.65 9.63
N ARG A 80 8.76 6.20 10.50
CA ARG A 80 9.15 6.98 11.69
C ARG A 80 9.63 8.37 11.27
N LEU A 81 9.42 9.35 12.16
CA LEU A 81 10.03 10.66 12.03
C LEU A 81 11.49 10.60 12.50
N GLU A 82 12.40 11.01 11.61
CA GLU A 82 13.82 11.25 11.86
C GLU A 82 14.07 12.76 11.70
N ALA A 83 14.66 13.40 12.71
CA ALA A 83 14.85 14.85 12.71
C ALA A 83 13.56 15.65 12.38
N ALA A 84 12.41 15.17 12.87
CA ALA A 84 11.06 15.70 12.66
C ALA A 84 10.44 15.53 11.26
N GLU A 85 11.09 14.79 10.35
CA GLU A 85 10.56 14.44 9.03
C GLU A 85 10.46 12.92 8.85
N GLY A 86 9.52 12.46 8.04
CA GLY A 86 9.40 11.06 7.65
C GLY A 86 9.01 10.95 6.18
N THR A 87 8.85 9.72 5.71
CA THR A 87 8.35 9.39 4.38
C THR A 87 6.93 8.85 4.48
N GLU A 88 6.05 9.31 3.60
CA GLU A 88 4.70 8.81 3.46
C GLU A 88 4.50 8.26 2.04
N TRP A 89 3.96 7.04 1.96
CA TRP A 89 3.46 6.45 0.73
C TRP A 89 1.94 6.49 0.75
N ILE A 90 1.33 7.02 -0.31
CA ILE A 90 -0.12 7.10 -0.47
C ILE A 90 -0.53 6.25 -1.66
N VAL A 91 -1.45 5.32 -1.41
CA VAL A 91 -2.14 4.55 -2.44
C VAL A 91 -3.61 4.97 -2.47
N LEU A 92 -4.07 5.38 -3.64
CA LEU A 92 -5.47 5.71 -3.91
C LEU A 92 -6.11 4.61 -4.72
N VAL A 93 -7.20 4.06 -4.21
CA VAL A 93 -7.91 2.92 -4.78
C VAL A 93 -9.34 3.34 -5.13
N PRO A 94 -9.80 3.18 -6.37
CA PRO A 94 -11.20 3.45 -6.71
C PRO A 94 -12.15 2.59 -5.87
N ALA A 95 -13.27 3.17 -5.43
CA ALA A 95 -14.26 2.46 -4.62
C ALA A 95 -14.87 1.23 -5.33
N SER A 96 -14.79 1.18 -6.67
CA SER A 96 -15.25 0.05 -7.49
C SER A 96 -14.29 -1.14 -7.55
N ARG A 97 -13.06 -1.02 -7.03
CA ARG A 97 -12.00 -2.03 -7.23
C ARG A 97 -11.63 -2.82 -5.99
N PHE A 98 -12.08 -2.39 -4.80
CA PHE A 98 -11.52 -2.89 -3.55
C PHE A 98 -12.29 -4.07 -2.94
N GLY A 99 -11.57 -5.13 -2.58
CA GLY A 99 -12.04 -6.27 -1.79
C GLY A 99 -11.70 -6.10 -0.31
N LEU A 100 -10.70 -6.84 0.17
CA LEU A 100 -10.27 -6.85 1.57
C LEU A 100 -8.92 -6.15 1.77
N LEU A 101 -8.77 -5.46 2.91
CA LEU A 101 -7.46 -5.02 3.43
C LEU A 101 -6.97 -6.06 4.45
N LYS A 102 -5.86 -6.73 4.17
CA LYS A 102 -5.22 -7.63 5.14
C LYS A 102 -4.00 -6.97 5.74
N LEU A 103 -3.84 -7.08 7.05
CA LEU A 103 -2.68 -6.60 7.80
C LEU A 103 -2.03 -7.79 8.51
N PRO A 104 -0.70 -7.84 8.62
CA PRO A 104 -0.01 -8.91 9.32
C PRO A 104 -0.18 -8.71 10.83
N ALA A 105 0.02 -9.78 11.61
CA ALA A 105 0.03 -9.68 13.06
C ALA A 105 1.17 -8.76 13.54
N GLY A 106 0.95 -8.05 14.66
CA GLY A 106 1.95 -7.17 15.28
C GLY A 106 1.63 -5.67 15.22
N PHE A 107 0.49 -5.29 14.63
CA PHE A 107 -0.02 -3.92 14.72
C PHE A 107 -0.93 -3.73 15.93
N SER A 108 -0.76 -2.63 16.64
CA SER A 108 -1.79 -2.05 17.50
C SER A 108 -2.78 -1.25 16.64
N VAL A 109 -4.06 -1.24 17.00
CA VAL A 109 -5.10 -0.56 16.22
C VAL A 109 -5.79 0.53 17.03
N GLU A 110 -5.92 1.70 16.41
CA GLU A 110 -6.79 2.78 16.83
C GLU A 110 -7.85 2.99 15.76
N GLN A 111 -9.12 2.80 16.11
CA GLN A 111 -10.24 3.01 15.21
C GLN A 111 -10.85 4.39 15.44
N SER A 112 -11.24 5.03 14.34
CA SER A 112 -11.98 6.30 14.34
C SER A 112 -13.15 6.23 13.36
N VAL A 113 -14.05 7.21 13.45
CA VAL A 113 -15.16 7.37 12.49
C VAL A 113 -14.65 7.54 11.04
N HIS A 114 -13.44 8.06 10.87
CA HIS A 114 -12.87 8.38 9.55
C HIS A 114 -11.99 7.28 8.96
N GLY A 115 -11.74 6.20 9.71
CA GLY A 115 -10.87 5.11 9.27
C GLY A 115 -10.15 4.43 10.44
N ALA A 116 -9.19 3.58 10.09
CA ALA A 116 -8.37 2.85 11.04
C ALA A 116 -6.89 3.23 10.91
N VAL A 117 -6.23 3.36 12.06
CA VAL A 117 -4.78 3.60 12.15
C VAL A 117 -4.16 2.40 12.84
N TYR A 118 -3.22 1.77 12.16
CA TYR A 118 -2.49 0.60 12.64
C TYR A 118 -1.04 1.01 12.89
N ARG A 119 -0.51 0.78 14.11
CA ARG A 119 0.84 1.19 14.49
C ARG A 119 1.72 0.03 14.93
N LEU A 120 3.01 0.13 14.63
CA LEU A 120 4.07 -0.77 15.07
C LEU A 120 4.89 -0.09 16.19
N ASP A 121 5.41 -0.88 17.12
CA ASP A 121 6.28 -0.39 18.20
C ASP A 121 7.66 0.09 17.71
N GLY A 122 8.03 -0.26 16.48
CA GLY A 122 9.30 0.12 15.86
C GLY A 122 9.26 0.09 14.33
N PRO A 123 10.23 0.74 13.66
CA PRO A 123 10.30 0.79 12.21
C PRO A 123 10.55 -0.59 11.63
N ARG A 124 9.77 -0.95 10.61
CA ARG A 124 9.95 -2.18 9.83
C ARG A 124 9.81 -1.89 8.35
N THR A 125 10.46 -2.69 7.52
CA THR A 125 10.14 -2.71 6.09
C THR A 125 8.76 -3.32 5.94
N LEU A 126 7.85 -2.60 5.29
CA LEU A 126 6.55 -3.14 4.88
C LEU A 126 6.52 -3.28 3.36
N ARG A 127 5.87 -4.33 2.89
CA ARG A 127 5.51 -4.53 1.49
C ARG A 127 4.00 -4.40 1.40
N LEU A 128 3.52 -3.47 0.58
CA LEU A 128 2.10 -3.36 0.26
C LEU A 128 1.86 -4.05 -1.08
N LEU A 129 1.03 -5.08 -1.10
CA LEU A 129 0.72 -5.91 -2.26
C LEU A 129 -0.68 -5.63 -2.76
N ALA A 130 -0.81 -5.49 -4.07
CA ALA A 130 -2.05 -5.55 -4.82
C ALA A 130 -2.20 -6.95 -5.41
N VAL A 131 -3.19 -7.69 -4.93
CA VAL A 131 -3.43 -9.09 -5.29
C VAL A 131 -4.78 -9.19 -5.99
N GLN A 132 -4.78 -9.65 -7.24
CA GLN A 132 -5.99 -9.92 -8.01
C GLN A 132 -6.13 -11.43 -8.27
N PRO A 133 -7.13 -12.10 -7.69
CA PRO A 133 -7.50 -13.45 -8.09
C PRO A 133 -7.95 -13.48 -9.56
N LEU A 134 -7.48 -14.45 -10.35
CA LEU A 134 -7.90 -14.59 -11.75
C LEU A 134 -9.42 -14.79 -11.86
N GLY A 135 -10.04 -14.09 -12.81
CA GLY A 135 -11.46 -14.24 -13.12
C GLY A 135 -12.41 -13.47 -12.21
N LEU A 136 -11.89 -12.70 -11.23
CA LEU A 136 -12.70 -11.81 -10.39
C LEU A 136 -12.31 -10.34 -10.59
N PRO A 137 -13.28 -9.41 -10.55
CA PRO A 137 -12.99 -7.98 -10.66
C PRO A 137 -12.41 -7.38 -9.36
N ALA A 138 -12.37 -8.15 -8.27
CA ALA A 138 -11.92 -7.70 -6.96
C ALA A 138 -10.39 -7.65 -6.86
N LEU A 139 -9.87 -6.53 -6.36
CA LEU A 139 -8.48 -6.37 -5.96
C LEU A 139 -8.39 -6.36 -4.44
N ASN A 140 -7.56 -7.24 -3.88
CA ASN A 140 -7.21 -7.22 -2.47
C ASN A 140 -5.95 -6.39 -2.27
N LEU A 141 -5.87 -5.68 -1.14
CA LEU A 141 -4.61 -5.08 -0.70
C LEU A 141 -4.16 -5.78 0.56
N GLU A 142 -2.91 -6.21 0.54
CA GLU A 142 -2.29 -6.91 1.65
C GLU A 142 -1.06 -6.15 2.09
N VAL A 143 -0.93 -5.90 3.38
CA VAL A 143 0.31 -5.44 3.97
C VAL A 143 1.04 -6.66 4.50
N GLN A 144 2.32 -6.77 4.20
CA GLN A 144 3.21 -7.80 4.71
C GLN A 144 4.47 -7.15 5.28
N PHE A 145 5.17 -7.85 6.17
CA PHE A 145 6.55 -7.47 6.48
C PHE A 145 7.42 -7.75 5.25
N GLY A 146 8.27 -6.78 4.90
CA GLY A 146 9.31 -6.96 3.89
C GLY A 146 10.50 -7.72 4.46
N GLU A 147 11.26 -8.35 3.56
CA GLU A 147 12.55 -9.00 3.84
C GLU A 147 13.69 -7.98 4.01
#